data_AF-A0A2L0VWB8-F1
#
_entry.id   AF-A0A2L0VWB8-F1
#
_cell.length_a   1.000
_cell.length_b   1.000
_cell.length_c   1.000
_cell.angle_alpha   90.00
_cell.angle_beta   90.00
_cell.angle_gamma   90.00
#
_symmetry.space_group_name_H-M   'P 1'
#
loop_
_entity.id
_entity.type
_entity.pdbx_description
1 polymer ?
#
loop_
_entity_poly.entity_id
_entity_poly.type
_entity_poly.pdbx_seq_one_letter_code
_entity_poly.pdbx_strand_id
1 'polypeptide(L)'
;MTPAQIADICDGRDKAIALWLSLYDTYHATRDEAARLAELDEVRTRIDAMRQGLAALDPALAFIGRQKGMFSTLPLAPDQVKAMREDHAIYMAGSGRINIAGLTPAKLAPLAAAFAAVR
;
A
#
# COMPACT_ATOMS: atom_id res chain seq x y z
N MET A 1 24.09 -31.98 -14.10
CA MET A 1 23.82 -33.18 -13.29
C MET A 1 22.40 -33.60 -13.59
N THR A 2 22.21 -34.80 -14.14
CA THR A 2 20.88 -35.25 -14.59
C THR A 2 20.01 -35.66 -13.41
N PRO A 3 18.67 -35.65 -13.54
CA PRO A 3 17.76 -36.05 -12.46
C PRO A 3 18.06 -37.43 -11.84
N ALA A 4 18.62 -38.34 -12.63
CA ALA A 4 19.03 -39.67 -12.18
C ALA A 4 20.27 -39.67 -11.27
N GLN A 5 21.17 -38.68 -11.40
CA GLN A 5 22.39 -38.57 -10.59
C GLN A 5 22.15 -37.92 -9.22
N ILE A 6 20.98 -37.30 -9.01
CA ILE A 6 20.56 -36.74 -7.72
C ILE A 6 19.95 -37.83 -6.82
N ALA A 7 19.26 -38.81 -7.41
CA ALA A 7 18.60 -39.89 -6.67
C ALA A 7 19.58 -40.85 -5.98
N ASP A 8 20.77 -41.06 -6.55
CA ASP A 8 21.77 -42.03 -6.07
C ASP A 8 22.56 -41.54 -4.84
N ILE A 9 22.54 -40.23 -4.53
CA ILE A 9 23.22 -39.64 -3.36
C ILE A 9 22.41 -39.80 -2.07
N CYS A 10 21.12 -40.14 -2.18
CA CYS A 10 20.14 -39.99 -1.11
C CYS A 10 19.83 -41.28 -0.32
N ASP A 11 20.20 -42.46 -0.82
CA ASP A 11 19.69 -43.78 -0.39
C ASP A 11 20.10 -44.28 1.02
N GLY A 12 20.42 -43.38 1.96
CA GLY A 12 20.66 -43.71 3.37
C GLY A 12 20.59 -42.54 4.36
N ARG A 13 20.33 -41.31 3.92
CA ARG A 13 20.31 -40.09 4.78
C ARG A 13 18.97 -39.32 4.77
N ASP A 14 17.97 -39.88 4.11
CA ASP A 14 16.77 -39.17 3.67
C ASP A 14 15.86 -38.64 4.78
N LYS A 15 15.67 -39.37 5.88
CA LYS A 15 14.71 -38.95 6.90
C LYS A 15 15.19 -37.75 7.71
N ALA A 16 16.49 -37.70 8.04
CA ALA A 16 17.05 -36.62 8.83
C ALA A 16 17.15 -35.31 8.03
N ILE A 17 17.52 -35.38 6.75
CA ILE A 17 17.59 -34.21 5.88
C ILE A 17 16.19 -33.71 5.53
N ALA A 18 15.25 -34.59 5.19
CA ALA A 18 13.86 -34.20 4.94
C ALA A 18 13.19 -33.59 6.18
N LEU A 19 13.44 -34.15 7.36
CA LEU A 19 12.96 -33.59 8.63
C LEU A 19 13.61 -32.22 8.91
N TRP A 20 14.92 -32.08 8.67
CA TRP A 20 15.61 -30.81 8.86
C TRP A 20 15.13 -29.73 7.89
N LEU A 21 14.94 -30.06 6.60
CA LEU A 21 14.38 -29.14 5.60
C LEU A 21 12.93 -28.77 5.92
N SER A 22 12.10 -29.73 6.36
CA SER A 22 10.72 -29.44 6.80
C SER A 22 10.70 -28.52 8.03
N LEU A 23 11.57 -28.75 9.00
CA LEU A 23 11.71 -27.89 10.18
C LEU A 23 12.26 -26.51 9.81
N TYR A 24 13.20 -26.43 8.86
CA TYR A 24 13.74 -25.18 8.31
C TYR A 24 12.67 -24.38 7.56
N ASP A 25 11.94 -25.00 6.64
CA ASP A 25 10.83 -24.36 5.90
C ASP A 25 9.74 -23.88 6.85
N THR A 26 9.37 -24.68 7.86
CA THR A 26 8.38 -24.29 8.88
C THR A 26 8.89 -23.15 9.77
N TYR A 27 10.17 -23.20 10.16
CA TYR A 27 10.82 -22.15 10.97
C TYR A 27 10.91 -20.82 10.21
N HIS A 28 11.24 -20.85 8.91
CA HIS A 28 11.32 -19.65 8.09
C HIS A 28 9.95 -19.13 7.65
N ALA A 29 8.98 -20.00 7.41
CA ALA A 29 7.61 -19.59 7.09
C ALA A 29 6.95 -18.84 8.25
N THR A 30 7.16 -19.30 9.50
CA THR A 30 6.46 -18.78 10.67
C THR A 30 7.14 -17.58 11.33
N ARG A 31 8.48 -17.47 11.30
CA ARG A 31 9.19 -16.36 11.98
C ARG A 31 9.01 -15.00 11.33
N ASP A 32 8.75 -14.97 10.03
CA ASP A 32 8.67 -13.72 9.26
C ASP A 32 7.22 -13.35 8.90
N GLU A 33 6.26 -14.26 9.10
CA GLU A 33 4.84 -13.99 8.86
C GLU A 33 4.30 -12.93 9.83
N ALA A 34 4.58 -13.09 11.13
CA ALA A 34 4.14 -12.11 12.13
C ALA A 34 4.74 -10.72 11.88
N ALA A 35 6.02 -10.65 11.49
CA ALA A 35 6.68 -9.39 11.17
C ALA A 35 6.10 -8.74 9.90
N ARG A 36 5.88 -9.52 8.84
CA ARG A 36 5.24 -9.05 7.59
C ARG A 36 3.81 -8.57 7.81
N LEU A 37 3.04 -9.27 8.65
CA LEU A 37 1.68 -8.87 8.99
C LEU A 37 1.68 -7.58 9.82
N ALA A 38 2.60 -7.44 10.77
CA ALA A 38 2.77 -6.20 11.53
C ALA A 38 3.12 -5.01 10.62
N GLU A 39 4.07 -5.17 9.69
CA GLU A 39 4.43 -4.14 8.72
C GLU A 39 3.23 -3.77 7.83
N LEU A 40 2.46 -4.76 7.36
CA LEU A 40 1.26 -4.53 6.57
C LEU A 40 0.20 -3.74 7.34
N ASP A 41 0.02 -4.05 8.62
CA ASP A 41 -0.94 -3.34 9.49
C ASP A 41 -0.48 -1.91 9.82
N GLU A 42 0.82 -1.65 9.94
CA GLU A 42 1.36 -0.30 10.04
C GLU A 42 1.07 0.53 8.77
N VAL A 43 1.30 -0.06 7.59
CA VAL A 43 0.99 0.60 6.31
C VAL A 43 -0.51 0.88 6.19
N ARG A 44 -1.36 -0.09 6.55
CA ARG A 44 -2.82 0.08 6.57
C ARG A 44 -3.25 1.21 7.51
N THR A 45 -2.70 1.24 8.72
CA THR A 45 -2.98 2.28 9.72
C THR A 45 -2.57 3.66 9.23
N ARG A 46 -1.39 3.78 8.62
CA ARG A 46 -0.91 5.03 8.02
C ARG A 46 -1.83 5.52 6.91
N ILE A 47 -2.28 4.63 6.02
CA ILE A 47 -3.20 4.98 4.93
C ILE A 47 -4.54 5.44 5.51
N ASP A 48 -5.10 4.73 6.48
CA ASP A 48 -6.37 5.09 7.10
C ASP A 48 -6.28 6.46 7.80
N ALA A 49 -5.18 6.74 8.50
CA ALA A 49 -4.92 8.05 9.09
C ALA A 49 -4.93 9.19 8.05
N MET A 50 -4.33 8.98 6.87
CA MET A 50 -4.36 9.98 5.79
C MET A 50 -5.78 10.18 5.24
N ARG A 51 -6.58 9.10 5.16
CA ARG A 51 -7.99 9.17 4.74
C ARG A 51 -8.84 9.96 5.73
N GLN A 52 -8.72 9.65 7.03
CA GLN A 52 -9.46 10.37 8.07
C GLN A 52 -9.04 11.85 8.12
N GLY A 53 -7.74 12.11 7.97
CA GLY A 53 -7.23 13.47 7.92
C GLY A 53 -7.83 14.29 6.77
N LEU A 54 -7.91 13.74 5.55
CA LEU A 54 -8.58 14.44 4.44
C LEU A 54 -10.09 14.59 4.66
N ALA A 55 -10.74 13.54 5.15
CA ALA A 55 -12.18 13.54 5.39
C ALA A 55 -12.61 14.60 6.42
N ALA A 56 -11.72 14.94 7.36
CA ALA A 56 -11.95 15.96 8.39
C ALA A 56 -11.72 17.40 7.90
N LEU A 57 -10.98 17.59 6.79
CA LEU A 57 -10.58 18.93 6.32
C LEU A 57 -11.62 19.61 5.42
N ASP A 58 -12.40 18.84 4.67
CA ASP A 58 -13.44 19.37 3.79
C ASP A 58 -14.65 18.41 3.73
N PRO A 59 -15.90 18.89 3.96
CA PRO A 59 -17.10 18.08 3.85
C PRO A 59 -17.26 17.35 2.50
N ALA A 60 -16.81 17.95 1.40
CA ALA A 60 -16.83 17.34 0.08
C ALA A 60 -15.83 16.18 -0.06
N LEU A 61 -14.82 16.09 0.82
CA LEU A 61 -13.86 15.00 0.91
C LEU A 61 -14.23 13.95 1.97
N ALA A 62 -15.30 14.16 2.75
CA ALA A 62 -15.71 13.28 3.84
C ALA A 62 -15.93 11.82 3.42
N PHE A 63 -16.29 11.57 2.15
CA PHE A 63 -16.46 10.23 1.62
C PHE A 63 -15.16 9.41 1.58
N ILE A 64 -14.00 10.06 1.50
CA ILE A 64 -12.67 9.42 1.42
C ILE A 64 -12.39 8.59 2.68
N GLY A 65 -12.87 9.05 3.84
CA GLY A 65 -12.72 8.38 5.13
C GLY A 65 -13.46 7.04 5.22
N ARG A 66 -14.46 6.80 4.36
CA ARG A 66 -15.21 5.53 4.31
C ARG A 66 -14.66 4.55 3.28
N GLN A 67 -13.86 5.02 2.34
CA GLN A 67 -13.26 4.19 1.29
C GLN A 67 -12.03 3.44 1.81
N LYS A 68 -11.64 2.37 1.09
CA LYS A 68 -10.48 1.54 1.42
C LYS A 68 -9.52 1.43 0.23
N GLY A 69 -8.30 0.97 0.50
CA GLY A 69 -7.23 0.83 -0.48
C GLY A 69 -6.30 2.04 -0.55
N MET A 70 -5.42 2.07 -1.56
CA MET A 70 -4.39 3.10 -1.71
C MET A 70 -4.86 4.35 -2.47
N PHE A 71 -6.00 4.28 -3.18
CA PHE A 71 -6.42 5.33 -4.09
C PHE A 71 -7.79 5.91 -3.71
N SER A 72 -8.03 7.14 -4.13
CA SER A 72 -9.34 7.78 -4.13
C SER A 72 -9.48 8.60 -5.41
N THR A 73 -10.70 8.83 -5.86
CA THR A 73 -10.99 9.72 -6.98
C THR A 73 -11.67 10.97 -6.47
N LEU A 74 -11.04 12.13 -6.67
CA LEU A 74 -11.62 13.41 -6.33
C LEU A 74 -12.73 13.75 -7.33
N PRO A 75 -13.83 14.38 -6.89
CA PRO A 75 -14.92 14.79 -7.77
C PRO A 75 -14.55 16.06 -8.55
N LEU A 76 -13.54 15.96 -9.41
CA LEU A 76 -12.99 17.07 -10.20
C LEU A 76 -13.19 16.82 -11.70
N ALA A 77 -13.58 17.86 -12.43
CA ALA A 77 -13.57 17.88 -13.89
C ALA A 77 -12.13 17.97 -14.43
N PRO A 78 -11.88 17.60 -15.70
CA PRO A 78 -10.53 17.65 -16.30
C PRO A 78 -9.85 19.03 -16.20
N ASP A 79 -10.60 20.12 -16.36
CA ASP A 79 -10.06 21.48 -16.25
C ASP A 79 -9.65 21.82 -14.82
N GLN A 80 -10.38 21.31 -13.82
CA GLN A 80 -10.03 21.48 -12.40
C GLN A 80 -8.79 20.64 -12.04
N VAL A 81 -8.65 19.44 -12.61
CA VAL A 81 -7.42 18.63 -12.47
C VAL A 81 -6.21 19.37 -13.08
N LYS A 82 -6.41 20.06 -14.20
CA LYS A 82 -5.39 20.90 -14.80
C LYS A 82 -5.01 22.08 -13.89
N ALA A 83 -6.00 22.77 -13.30
CA ALA A 83 -5.76 23.85 -12.35
C ALA A 83 -5.01 23.38 -11.09
N MET A 84 -5.35 22.21 -10.53
CA MET A 84 -4.60 21.60 -9.42
C MET A 84 -3.11 21.46 -9.73
N ARG A 85 -2.78 21.11 -10.98
CA ARG A 85 -1.39 20.96 -11.43
C ARG A 85 -0.70 22.32 -11.64
N GLU A 86 -1.35 23.23 -12.34
CA GLU A 86 -0.74 24.48 -12.81
C GLU A 86 -0.63 25.53 -11.69
N ASP A 87 -1.65 25.65 -10.86
CA ASP A 87 -1.74 26.71 -9.85
C ASP A 87 -1.24 26.26 -8.46
N HIS A 88 -1.30 24.96 -8.19
CA HIS A 88 -0.98 24.39 -6.88
C HIS A 88 0.14 23.35 -6.90
N ALA A 89 0.70 23.01 -8.07
CA ALA A 89 1.72 21.98 -8.23
C ALA A 89 1.31 20.59 -7.68
N ILE A 90 0.02 20.26 -7.73
CA ILE A 90 -0.54 18.98 -7.29
C ILE A 90 -0.84 18.10 -8.50
N TYR A 91 -0.06 17.01 -8.62
CA TYR A 91 -0.15 16.09 -9.74
C TYR A 91 -1.02 14.87 -9.38
N MET A 92 -1.94 14.53 -10.28
CA MET A 92 -2.84 13.38 -10.16
C MET A 92 -3.18 12.80 -11.54
N ALA A 93 -3.87 11.65 -11.58
CA ALA A 93 -4.36 11.14 -12.85
C ALA A 93 -5.40 12.10 -13.45
N GLY A 94 -5.53 12.14 -14.78
CA GLY A 94 -6.50 13.01 -15.46
C GLY A 94 -7.96 12.77 -15.06
N SER A 95 -8.26 11.63 -14.45
CA SER A 95 -9.57 11.30 -13.87
C SER A 95 -9.82 11.87 -12.47
N GLY A 96 -8.87 12.61 -11.88
CA GLY A 96 -8.92 13.04 -10.48
C GLY A 96 -8.47 11.96 -9.48
N ARG A 97 -7.94 10.83 -9.94
CA ARG A 97 -7.47 9.74 -9.06
C ARG A 97 -6.13 10.10 -8.39
N ILE A 98 -6.11 10.07 -7.05
CA ILE A 98 -4.95 10.37 -6.19
C ILE A 98 -4.45 9.13 -5.45
N ASN A 99 -3.14 9.09 -5.16
CA ASN A 99 -2.52 8.08 -4.30
C ASN A 99 -2.47 8.56 -2.84
N ILE A 100 -3.31 7.96 -1.99
CA ILE A 100 -3.38 8.26 -0.56
C ILE A 100 -2.14 7.77 0.19
N ALA A 101 -1.57 6.62 -0.22
CA ALA A 101 -0.39 6.04 0.44
C ALA A 101 0.88 6.89 0.26
N GLY A 102 0.92 7.74 -0.77
CA GLY A 102 1.99 8.71 -1.04
C GLY A 102 1.84 10.05 -0.32
N LEU A 103 0.74 10.26 0.42
CA LEU A 103 0.52 11.47 1.19
C LEU A 103 1.29 11.43 2.52
N THR A 104 1.53 12.64 3.04
CA THR A 104 2.06 12.86 4.38
C THR A 104 1.12 13.80 5.13
N PRO A 105 1.10 13.79 6.48
CA PRO A 105 0.26 14.70 7.26
C PRO A 105 0.41 16.18 6.84
N ALA A 106 1.65 16.61 6.56
CA ALA A 106 1.95 17.97 6.14
C ALA A 106 1.34 18.36 4.77
N LYS A 107 1.02 17.39 3.92
CA LYS A 107 0.42 17.62 2.60
C LYS A 107 -1.12 17.65 2.61
N LEU A 108 -1.76 17.22 3.69
CA LEU A 108 -3.23 17.10 3.73
C LEU A 108 -3.91 18.47 3.66
N ALA A 109 -3.48 19.43 4.49
CA ALA A 109 -4.06 20.78 4.49
C ALA A 109 -3.83 21.53 3.17
N PRO A 110 -2.61 21.54 2.58
CA PRO A 110 -2.41 22.11 1.24
C PRO A 110 -3.27 21.46 0.15
N LEU A 111 -3.42 20.13 0.17
CA LEU A 111 -4.26 19.41 -0.80
C LEU A 111 -5.73 19.81 -0.68
N ALA A 112 -6.27 19.84 0.54
CA ALA A 112 -7.65 20.23 0.79
C ALA A 112 -7.91 21.70 0.41
N ALA A 113 -6.97 22.59 0.73
CA ALA A 113 -7.07 24.00 0.36
C ALA A 113 -7.06 24.22 -1.16
N ALA A 114 -6.15 23.54 -1.88
CA ALA A 114 -6.11 23.58 -3.34
C ALA A 114 -7.39 23.00 -3.96
N PHE A 115 -7.88 21.86 -3.43
CA PHE A 115 -9.14 21.27 -3.86
C PHE A 115 -10.31 22.25 -3.69
N ALA A 116 -10.40 22.94 -2.56
CA ALA A 116 -11.44 23.94 -2.31
C ALA A 116 -11.33 25.17 -3.21
N ALA A 117 -10.11 25.55 -3.62
CA ALA A 117 -9.86 26.71 -4.47
C ALA A 117 -10.24 26.48 -5.95
N VAL A 118 -10.12 25.25 -6.45
CA VAL A 118 -10.44 24.89 -7.85
C VAL A 118 -11.86 24.33 -8.04
N ARG A 119 -12.58 24.08 -6.94
CA ARG A 119 -13.91 23.48 -6.94
C ARG A 119 -14.98 24.41 -7.48
#